data_AF-A0A7X3I1P6-F1
#
_entry.id   AF-A0A7X3I1P6-F1
#
_cell.length_a   1.000
_cell.length_b   1.000
_cell.length_c   1.000
_cell.angle_alpha   90.00
_cell.angle_beta   90.00
_cell.angle_gamma   90.00
#
_symmetry.space_group_name_H-M   'P 1'
#
loop_
_entity.id
_entity.type
_entity.pdbx_description
1 polymer ?
#
loop_
_entity_poly.entity_id
_entity_poly.type
_entity_poly.pdbx_seq_one_letter_code
_entity_poly.pdbx_strand_id
1 'polypeptide(L)'
;MSLKDFETELQTAQTAWEAVMDLLSQSRYDFEKTRPIFNQQSFTIFTHRVRLVFESLLAMLPSKEGDIEAAVLGGRLRDLRPNIQGFISQVDSVLSQMRQNWREKTSIRDSNEHFSWQLFEDEQHYANLDLTNNFSQLNAFTDALLGVVGSTLPLTKAKSVNDLSKRAEALGKVIRETESLRKQAQASAAATEVSAEHAAGSAKEAKDAETEINVSLAAIRALQSQASTDVGAVASLIEQIKTTGANAGALESLISDYQVKFSAFQKQLEDRNTEFKKFQQEREKIEQTLGEREQEIIRLTQLADVMISGATTAGLAKSMEDTRVRYETRMNTARRGFYIAVMLLIASSLPLAAHLLPGLFGGWIPTMDASAEGSPYAVLGKFMLLLPATWLTAFFTKSYAELFHLEREYAHKAALAMSVDGFKRQAPGFEQEITAEVFLEIRNNPAKGQPVEPASHPLYDVLSKAVGKVLDKKTEGKE
;
A
#
# COMPACT_ATOMS: atom_id res chain seq x y z
N MET A 1 -82.45 -100.10 11.31
CA MET A 1 -81.09 -100.27 11.85
C MET A 1 -81.25 -100.64 13.31
N SER A 2 -80.53 -101.66 13.78
CA SER A 2 -80.65 -102.12 15.15
C SER A 2 -79.84 -101.21 16.09
N LEU A 3 -80.21 -101.15 17.37
CA LEU A 3 -79.42 -100.45 18.39
C LEU A 3 -78.01 -101.05 18.54
N LYS A 4 -77.87 -102.35 18.22
CA LYS A 4 -76.59 -103.06 18.19
C LYS A 4 -75.64 -102.53 17.10
N ASP A 5 -76.18 -102.18 15.93
CA ASP A 5 -75.39 -101.54 14.86
C ASP A 5 -74.90 -100.16 15.32
N PHE A 6 -75.74 -99.43 16.05
CA PHE A 6 -75.41 -98.11 16.58
C PHE A 6 -74.34 -98.17 17.69
N GLU A 7 -74.44 -99.14 18.61
CA GLU A 7 -73.40 -99.41 19.60
C GLU A 7 -72.04 -99.70 18.92
N THR A 8 -72.06 -100.50 17.86
CA THR A 8 -70.86 -100.83 17.09
C THR A 8 -70.25 -99.57 16.44
N GLU A 9 -71.08 -98.68 15.88
CA GLU A 9 -70.62 -97.39 15.32
C GLU A 9 -70.01 -96.48 16.42
N LEU A 10 -70.60 -96.44 17.63
CA LEU A 10 -70.05 -95.65 18.75
C LEU A 10 -68.69 -96.18 19.23
N GLN A 11 -68.56 -97.49 19.40
CA GLN A 11 -67.30 -98.13 19.77
C GLN A 11 -66.24 -97.88 18.70
N THR A 12 -66.61 -97.99 17.42
CA THR A 12 -65.71 -97.68 16.29
C THR A 12 -65.20 -96.24 16.34
N ALA A 13 -66.09 -95.27 16.58
CA ALA A 13 -65.71 -93.86 16.69
C ALA A 13 -64.75 -93.61 17.87
N GLN A 14 -65.03 -94.22 19.04
CA GLN A 14 -64.17 -94.10 20.21
C GLN A 14 -62.78 -94.70 19.95
N THR A 15 -62.72 -95.93 19.43
CA THR A 15 -61.44 -96.59 19.12
C THR A 15 -60.64 -95.83 18.06
N ALA A 16 -61.29 -95.28 17.03
CA ALA A 16 -60.62 -94.47 16.03
C ALA A 16 -60.04 -93.18 16.64
N TRP A 17 -60.79 -92.51 17.53
CA TRP A 17 -60.33 -91.31 18.22
C TRP A 17 -59.14 -91.59 19.15
N GLU A 18 -59.21 -92.68 19.92
CA GLU A 18 -58.12 -93.13 20.79
C GLU A 18 -56.84 -93.39 19.99
N ALA A 19 -56.95 -94.00 18.80
CA ALA A 19 -55.80 -94.20 17.92
C ALA A 19 -55.14 -92.87 17.45
N VAL A 20 -55.92 -91.79 17.27
CA VAL A 20 -55.34 -90.46 16.97
C VAL A 20 -54.61 -89.92 18.20
N MET A 21 -55.22 -90.05 19.39
CA MET A 21 -54.62 -89.58 20.64
C MET A 21 -53.32 -90.32 20.95
N ASP A 22 -53.27 -91.63 20.71
CA ASP A 22 -52.08 -92.44 20.89
C ASP A 22 -50.92 -91.95 20.01
N LEU A 23 -51.17 -91.70 18.72
CA LEU A 23 -50.16 -91.12 17.82
C LEU A 23 -49.70 -89.74 18.31
N LEU A 24 -50.62 -88.86 18.68
CA LEU A 24 -50.26 -87.52 19.15
C LEU A 24 -49.44 -87.54 20.45
N SER A 25 -49.80 -88.42 21.38
CA SER A 25 -49.09 -88.57 22.65
C SER A 25 -47.63 -89.03 22.45
N GLN A 26 -47.37 -89.83 21.42
CA GLN A 26 -46.01 -90.26 21.06
C GLN A 26 -45.17 -89.11 20.47
N SER A 27 -45.79 -88.03 19.98
CA SER A 27 -45.14 -87.02 19.14
C SER A 27 -44.75 -85.69 19.80
N ARG A 28 -44.66 -85.64 21.13
CA ARG A 28 -44.41 -84.39 21.90
C ARG A 28 -45.33 -83.24 21.47
N TYR A 29 -46.55 -83.54 21.03
CA TYR A 29 -47.52 -82.52 20.64
C TYR A 29 -47.98 -81.72 21.88
N ASP A 30 -48.13 -80.41 21.73
CA ASP A 30 -48.62 -79.54 22.81
C ASP A 30 -50.15 -79.55 22.85
N PHE A 31 -50.70 -80.28 23.82
CA PHE A 31 -52.14 -80.41 24.05
C PHE A 31 -52.76 -79.18 24.75
N GLU A 32 -51.94 -78.40 25.47
CA GLU A 32 -52.42 -77.28 26.30
C GLU A 32 -52.56 -75.98 25.51
N LYS A 33 -51.90 -75.87 24.36
CA LYS A 33 -52.03 -74.71 23.47
C LYS A 33 -53.49 -74.49 23.05
N THR A 34 -53.99 -73.28 23.30
CA THR A 34 -55.34 -72.86 22.90
C THR A 34 -55.43 -72.66 21.39
N ARG A 35 -56.56 -73.04 20.81
CA ARG A 35 -56.74 -73.05 19.36
C ARG A 35 -57.98 -72.25 18.96
N PRO A 36 -57.87 -71.29 18.01
CA PRO A 36 -59.03 -70.52 17.55
C PRO A 36 -60.16 -71.42 17.00
N ILE A 37 -59.80 -72.53 16.34
CA ILE A 37 -60.76 -73.46 15.74
C ILE A 37 -61.66 -74.17 16.77
N PHE A 38 -61.24 -74.19 18.04
CA PHE A 38 -62.01 -74.70 19.16
C PHE A 38 -62.51 -73.57 20.07
N ASN A 39 -62.78 -72.38 19.52
CA ASN A 39 -63.21 -71.21 20.28
C ASN A 39 -62.24 -70.85 21.41
N GLN A 40 -60.93 -70.88 21.13
CA GLN A 40 -59.84 -70.65 22.07
C GLN A 40 -59.73 -71.69 23.20
N GLN A 41 -60.35 -72.86 23.07
CA GLN A 41 -60.11 -73.99 23.98
C GLN A 41 -58.80 -74.71 23.63
N SER A 42 -58.19 -75.34 24.63
CA SER A 42 -57.04 -76.21 24.42
C SER A 42 -57.46 -77.53 23.74
N PHE A 43 -56.50 -78.20 23.10
CA PHE A 43 -56.75 -79.52 22.52
C PHE A 43 -57.14 -80.53 23.61
N THR A 44 -56.55 -80.42 24.82
CA THR A 44 -56.94 -81.19 26.01
C THR A 44 -58.44 -81.07 26.31
N ILE A 45 -58.99 -79.86 26.32
CA ILE A 45 -60.42 -79.65 26.58
C ILE A 45 -61.26 -80.29 25.47
N PHE A 46 -60.86 -80.12 24.21
CA PHE A 46 -61.56 -80.75 23.08
C PHE A 46 -61.58 -82.29 23.19
N THR A 47 -60.45 -82.93 23.49
CA THR A 47 -60.35 -84.38 23.66
C THR A 47 -61.25 -84.89 24.78
N HIS A 48 -61.31 -84.19 25.92
CA HIS A 48 -62.22 -84.54 27.01
C HIS A 48 -63.68 -84.44 26.59
N ARG A 49 -64.05 -83.42 25.78
CA ARG A 49 -65.41 -83.26 25.26
C ARG A 49 -65.80 -84.41 24.34
N VAL A 50 -64.93 -84.80 23.41
CA VAL A 50 -65.15 -85.96 22.53
C VAL A 50 -65.40 -87.21 23.37
N ARG A 51 -64.52 -87.51 24.34
CA ARG A 51 -64.65 -88.67 25.21
C ARG A 51 -65.96 -88.65 26.01
N LEU A 52 -66.29 -87.51 26.61
CA LEU A 52 -67.52 -87.33 27.38
C LEU A 52 -68.76 -87.61 26.52
N VAL A 53 -68.79 -87.14 25.27
CA VAL A 53 -69.91 -87.36 24.34
C VAL A 53 -70.10 -88.85 24.07
N PHE A 54 -69.03 -89.55 23.68
CA PHE A 54 -69.13 -90.98 23.35
C PHE A 54 -69.42 -91.85 24.57
N GLU A 55 -68.79 -91.58 25.72
CA GLU A 55 -69.10 -92.27 26.98
C GLU A 55 -70.55 -92.04 27.41
N SER A 56 -71.06 -90.82 27.23
CA SER A 56 -72.47 -90.52 27.53
C SER A 56 -73.42 -91.24 26.58
N LEU A 57 -73.10 -91.31 25.28
CA LEU A 57 -73.90 -92.04 24.29
C LEU A 57 -73.94 -93.54 24.59
N LEU A 58 -72.78 -94.13 24.93
CA LEU A 58 -72.68 -95.53 25.33
C LEU A 58 -73.45 -95.80 26.63
N ALA A 59 -73.35 -94.91 27.62
CA ALA A 59 -74.07 -95.04 28.89
C ALA A 59 -75.60 -94.88 28.75
N MET A 60 -76.08 -94.29 27.64
CA MET A 60 -77.50 -94.18 27.33
C MET A 60 -78.07 -95.42 26.65
N LEU A 61 -77.24 -96.35 26.17
CA LEU A 61 -77.71 -97.54 25.46
C LEU A 61 -78.61 -98.40 26.38
N PRO A 62 -79.79 -98.83 25.89
CA PRO A 62 -80.72 -99.58 26.71
C PRO A 62 -80.21 -101.00 26.97
N SER A 63 -80.49 -101.54 28.16
CA SER A 63 -80.15 -102.92 28.49
C SER A 63 -81.07 -103.94 27.78
N LYS A 64 -82.28 -103.55 27.38
CA LYS A 64 -83.25 -104.37 26.63
C LYS A 64 -83.98 -103.55 25.57
N GLU A 65 -84.29 -104.15 24.41
CA GLU A 65 -84.95 -103.49 23.28
C GLU A 65 -86.37 -102.93 23.59
N GLY A 66 -86.99 -103.35 24.69
CA GLY A 66 -88.33 -102.88 25.12
C GLY A 66 -88.33 -101.71 26.11
N ASP A 67 -87.17 -101.21 26.53
CA ASP A 67 -87.08 -100.16 27.55
C ASP A 67 -87.39 -98.77 26.97
N ILE A 68 -87.84 -97.84 27.82
CA ILE A 68 -88.16 -96.45 27.42
C ILE A 68 -86.91 -95.76 26.82
N GLU A 69 -85.73 -96.10 27.32
CA GLU A 69 -84.43 -95.72 26.78
C GLU A 69 -84.27 -96.07 25.30
N ALA A 70 -84.72 -97.27 24.89
CA ALA A 70 -84.66 -97.74 23.51
C ALA A 70 -85.56 -96.92 22.58
N ALA A 71 -86.74 -96.52 23.05
CA ALA A 71 -87.65 -95.68 22.29
C ALA A 71 -87.12 -94.24 22.14
N VAL A 72 -86.55 -93.67 23.21
CA VAL A 72 -85.98 -92.31 23.20
C VAL A 72 -84.75 -92.23 22.30
N LEU A 73 -83.82 -93.18 22.42
CA LEU A 73 -82.66 -93.24 21.52
C LEU A 73 -83.07 -93.58 20.09
N GLY A 74 -83.99 -94.53 19.91
CA GLY A 74 -84.52 -94.92 18.60
C GLY A 74 -85.08 -93.73 17.82
N GLY A 75 -85.82 -92.84 18.49
CA GLY A 75 -86.33 -91.60 17.88
C GLY A 75 -85.25 -90.59 17.48
N ARG A 76 -84.04 -90.70 18.02
CA ARG A 76 -82.91 -89.79 17.78
C ARG A 76 -81.80 -90.39 16.92
N LEU A 77 -81.89 -91.67 16.56
CA LEU A 77 -80.92 -92.34 15.69
C LEU A 77 -80.75 -91.62 14.34
N ARG A 78 -81.81 -91.01 13.80
CA ARG A 78 -81.77 -90.25 12.55
C ARG A 78 -80.84 -89.02 12.63
N ASP A 79 -80.73 -88.42 13.81
CA ASP A 79 -79.90 -87.24 14.06
C ASP A 79 -78.49 -87.65 14.51
N LEU A 80 -78.35 -88.71 15.31
CA LEU A 80 -77.07 -89.16 15.86
C LEU A 80 -76.17 -89.78 14.78
N ARG A 81 -76.74 -90.61 13.91
CA ARG A 81 -75.97 -91.44 12.98
C ARG A 81 -75.13 -90.62 11.98
N PRO A 82 -75.68 -89.62 11.26
CA PRO A 82 -74.89 -88.86 10.30
C PRO A 82 -73.71 -88.14 10.96
N ASN A 83 -73.89 -87.67 12.21
CA ASN A 83 -72.85 -86.99 12.96
C ASN A 83 -71.75 -87.95 13.45
N ILE A 84 -72.09 -89.17 13.88
CA ILE A 84 -71.10 -90.19 14.25
C ILE A 84 -70.34 -90.67 13.01
N GLN A 85 -71.03 -90.93 11.90
CA GLN A 85 -70.38 -91.34 10.66
C GLN A 85 -69.50 -90.23 10.08
N GLY A 86 -69.95 -88.98 10.15
CA GLY A 86 -69.15 -87.81 9.81
C GLY A 86 -67.90 -87.73 10.68
N PHE A 87 -68.06 -87.90 12.00
CA PHE A 87 -66.94 -87.92 12.95
C PHE A 87 -65.93 -89.04 12.61
N ILE A 88 -66.38 -90.28 12.44
CA ILE A 88 -65.54 -91.43 12.06
C ILE A 88 -64.77 -91.12 10.78
N SER A 89 -65.46 -90.63 9.74
CA SER A 89 -64.84 -90.31 8.45
C SER A 89 -63.73 -89.26 8.59
N GLN A 90 -63.91 -88.25 9.45
CA GLN A 90 -62.88 -87.24 9.69
C GLN A 90 -61.70 -87.78 10.51
N VAL A 91 -61.97 -88.61 11.52
CA VAL A 91 -60.92 -89.28 12.31
C VAL A 91 -60.11 -90.23 11.44
N ASP A 92 -60.75 -91.02 10.58
CA ASP A 92 -60.06 -91.93 9.67
C ASP A 92 -59.21 -91.18 8.63
N SER A 93 -59.69 -90.03 8.15
CA SER A 93 -58.90 -89.15 7.29
C SER A 93 -57.65 -88.63 8.03
N VAL A 94 -57.79 -88.20 9.28
CA VAL A 94 -56.65 -87.77 10.11
C VAL A 94 -55.67 -88.93 10.30
N LEU A 95 -56.15 -90.11 10.71
CA LEU A 95 -55.33 -91.29 10.90
C LEU A 95 -54.59 -91.72 9.63
N SER A 96 -55.27 -91.71 8.48
CA SER A 96 -54.68 -92.08 7.20
C SER A 96 -53.54 -91.13 6.82
N GLN A 97 -53.78 -89.82 6.93
CA GLN A 97 -52.75 -88.81 6.64
C GLN A 97 -51.59 -88.86 7.63
N MET A 98 -51.87 -89.06 8.92
CA MET A 98 -50.82 -89.21 9.93
C MET A 98 -49.99 -90.46 9.67
N ARG A 99 -50.61 -91.64 9.53
CA ARG A 99 -49.90 -92.92 9.34
C ARG A 99 -49.07 -92.96 8.06
N GLN A 100 -49.55 -92.36 6.97
CA GLN A 100 -48.80 -92.27 5.72
C GLN A 100 -47.48 -91.49 5.89
N ASN A 101 -47.45 -90.53 6.81
CA ASN A 101 -46.32 -89.63 7.01
C ASN A 101 -45.63 -89.85 8.37
N TRP A 102 -45.97 -90.91 9.12
CA TRP A 102 -45.48 -91.09 10.48
C TRP A 102 -44.11 -91.78 10.53
N ARG A 103 -43.23 -91.31 11.41
CA ARG A 103 -41.95 -91.96 11.78
C ARG A 103 -41.83 -92.12 13.30
N GLU A 104 -41.02 -93.08 13.77
CA GLU A 104 -40.91 -93.43 15.19
C GLU A 104 -40.50 -92.27 16.13
N LYS A 105 -39.79 -91.25 15.62
CA LYS A 105 -39.34 -90.07 16.41
C LYS A 105 -39.95 -88.76 15.93
N THR A 106 -41.18 -88.81 15.44
CA THR A 106 -41.87 -87.63 14.94
C THR A 106 -42.12 -86.62 16.05
N SER A 107 -41.72 -85.36 15.87
CA SER A 107 -42.21 -84.23 16.65
C SER A 107 -43.07 -83.32 15.79
N ILE A 108 -44.15 -82.79 16.36
CA ILE A 108 -45.10 -81.95 15.64
C ILE A 108 -44.91 -80.50 16.08
N ARG A 109 -44.73 -79.59 15.12
CA ARG A 109 -44.85 -78.15 15.35
C ARG A 109 -46.00 -77.59 14.51
N ASP A 110 -46.81 -76.72 15.09
CA ASP A 110 -47.93 -76.11 14.39
C ASP A 110 -47.49 -74.78 13.76
N SER A 111 -47.66 -74.64 12.43
CA SER A 111 -47.21 -73.46 11.69
C SER A 111 -48.19 -72.31 11.69
N ASN A 112 -49.50 -72.58 11.83
CA ASN A 112 -50.55 -71.56 11.69
C ASN A 112 -51.50 -71.49 12.89
N GLU A 113 -51.24 -72.27 13.94
CA GLU A 113 -52.12 -72.41 15.11
C GLU A 113 -53.49 -73.02 14.84
N HIS A 114 -53.70 -73.54 13.63
CA HIS A 114 -54.94 -74.12 13.13
C HIS A 114 -54.78 -75.58 12.71
N PHE A 115 -53.79 -76.32 13.23
CA PHE A 115 -53.52 -77.71 12.84
C PHE A 115 -52.89 -77.89 11.44
N SER A 116 -52.17 -76.88 10.95
CA SER A 116 -51.16 -77.07 9.90
C SER A 116 -49.88 -77.58 10.55
N TRP A 117 -49.76 -78.90 10.63
CA TRP A 117 -48.68 -79.59 11.29
C TRP A 117 -47.47 -79.74 10.38
N GLN A 118 -46.33 -79.30 10.90
CA GLN A 118 -45.02 -79.58 10.37
C GLN A 118 -44.44 -80.75 11.16
N LEU A 119 -44.11 -81.84 10.46
CA LEU A 119 -43.52 -83.03 11.06
C LEU A 119 -42.01 -82.96 10.99
N PHE A 120 -41.36 -83.23 12.12
CA PHE A 120 -39.91 -83.21 12.28
C PHE A 120 -39.41 -84.56 12.79
N GLU A 121 -38.25 -84.98 12.31
CA GLU A 121 -37.46 -86.05 12.91
C GLU A 121 -36.19 -85.38 13.46
N ASP A 122 -36.05 -85.38 14.79
CA ASP A 122 -35.13 -84.50 15.52
C ASP A 122 -35.39 -83.01 15.21
N GLU A 123 -34.58 -82.38 14.37
CA GLU A 123 -34.72 -80.98 13.93
C GLU A 123 -34.95 -80.84 12.41
N GLN A 124 -35.00 -81.95 11.67
CA GLN A 124 -35.24 -81.92 10.22
C GLN A 124 -36.72 -82.05 9.91
N HIS A 125 -37.25 -81.00 9.27
CA HIS A 125 -38.59 -81.00 8.70
C HIS A 125 -38.66 -82.01 7.54
N TYR A 126 -39.69 -82.86 7.52
CA TYR A 126 -39.83 -83.87 6.45
C TYR A 126 -41.23 -83.94 5.82
N ALA A 127 -42.28 -83.39 6.46
CA ALA A 127 -43.63 -83.38 5.90
C ALA A 127 -44.49 -82.24 6.47
N ASN A 128 -45.48 -81.81 5.68
CA ASN A 128 -46.53 -80.89 6.11
C ASN A 128 -47.88 -81.59 5.99
N LEU A 129 -48.68 -81.53 7.05
CA LEU A 129 -50.05 -82.02 7.08
C LEU A 129 -50.98 -80.87 7.44
N ASP A 130 -51.89 -80.50 6.55
CA ASP A 130 -52.92 -79.54 6.88
C ASP A 130 -54.20 -80.27 7.29
N LEU A 131 -54.41 -80.35 8.60
CA LEU A 131 -55.58 -81.00 9.20
C LEU A 131 -56.62 -79.98 9.69
N THR A 132 -56.47 -78.70 9.31
CA THR A 132 -57.35 -77.62 9.74
C THR A 132 -58.81 -77.95 9.50
N ASN A 133 -59.16 -78.37 8.28
CA ASN A 133 -60.53 -78.69 7.93
C ASN A 133 -61.04 -79.94 8.68
N ASN A 134 -60.20 -80.97 8.85
CA ASN A 134 -60.60 -82.16 9.59
C ASN A 134 -60.95 -81.84 11.05
N PHE A 135 -60.11 -81.10 11.75
CA PHE A 135 -60.36 -80.71 13.14
C PHE A 135 -61.53 -79.72 13.29
N SER A 136 -61.74 -78.84 12.31
CA SER A 136 -62.94 -77.98 12.26
C SER A 136 -64.23 -78.82 12.22
N GLN A 137 -64.27 -79.80 11.33
CA GLN A 137 -65.42 -80.69 11.16
C GLN A 137 -65.60 -81.62 12.38
N LEU A 138 -64.52 -82.15 12.95
CA LEU A 138 -64.57 -82.93 14.19
C LEU A 138 -65.19 -82.12 15.33
N ASN A 139 -64.82 -80.85 15.47
CA ASN A 139 -65.43 -79.97 16.47
C ASN A 139 -66.92 -79.75 16.19
N ALA A 140 -67.31 -79.48 14.95
CA ALA A 140 -68.71 -79.32 14.57
C ALA A 140 -69.56 -80.58 14.84
N PHE A 141 -69.05 -81.77 14.51
CA PHE A 141 -69.75 -83.03 14.82
C PHE A 141 -69.82 -83.30 16.32
N THR A 142 -68.76 -82.98 17.07
CA THR A 142 -68.76 -83.12 18.54
C THR A 142 -69.77 -82.17 19.18
N ASP A 143 -69.87 -80.92 18.71
CA ASP A 143 -70.88 -79.95 19.14
C ASP A 143 -72.31 -80.45 18.87
N ALA A 144 -72.55 -80.97 17.66
CA ALA A 144 -73.85 -81.53 17.30
C ALA A 144 -74.23 -82.73 18.18
N LEU A 145 -73.30 -83.67 18.39
CA LEU A 145 -73.51 -84.83 19.24
C LEU A 145 -73.72 -84.44 20.71
N LEU A 146 -72.94 -83.50 21.23
CA LEU A 146 -73.12 -82.96 22.59
C LEU A 146 -74.51 -82.32 22.75
N GLY A 147 -75.00 -81.60 21.74
CA GLY A 147 -76.35 -81.06 21.73
C GLY A 147 -77.43 -82.14 21.80
N VAL A 148 -77.27 -83.21 21.02
CA VAL A 148 -78.20 -84.35 21.09
C VAL A 148 -78.12 -85.01 22.46
N VAL A 149 -76.93 -85.35 22.96
CA VAL A 149 -76.71 -85.93 24.30
C VAL A 149 -77.36 -85.08 25.39
N GLY A 150 -77.14 -83.76 25.38
CA GLY A 150 -77.72 -82.85 26.37
C GLY A 150 -79.25 -82.86 26.38
N SER A 151 -79.86 -83.01 25.20
CA SER A 151 -81.32 -83.10 25.07
C SER A 151 -81.90 -84.48 25.41
N THR A 152 -81.11 -85.55 25.23
CA THR A 152 -81.59 -86.94 25.38
C THR A 152 -81.24 -87.55 26.73
N LEU A 153 -80.12 -87.19 27.33
CA LEU A 153 -79.63 -87.78 28.59
C LEU A 153 -80.61 -87.64 29.77
N PRO A 154 -81.33 -86.51 29.93
CA PRO A 154 -82.36 -86.42 30.98
C PRO A 154 -83.55 -87.32 30.71
N LEU A 155 -83.81 -87.66 29.45
CA LEU A 155 -84.97 -88.43 29.00
C LEU A 155 -84.72 -89.94 29.06
N THR A 156 -83.47 -90.38 28.91
CA THR A 156 -83.09 -91.80 29.00
C THR A 156 -83.19 -92.32 30.43
N LYS A 157 -82.89 -91.52 31.46
CA LYS A 157 -83.05 -91.95 32.88
C LYS A 157 -84.48 -91.92 33.42
N ALA A 158 -85.48 -91.71 32.56
CA ALA A 158 -86.87 -91.61 32.99
C ALA A 158 -87.44 -93.00 33.35
N LYS A 159 -87.85 -93.18 34.61
CA LYS A 159 -88.40 -94.47 35.09
C LYS A 159 -89.86 -94.70 34.67
N SER A 160 -90.54 -93.65 34.19
CA SER A 160 -91.94 -93.69 33.74
C SER A 160 -92.27 -92.51 32.81
N VAL A 161 -93.37 -92.60 32.07
CA VAL A 161 -93.86 -91.53 31.17
C VAL A 161 -94.14 -90.21 31.91
N ASN A 162 -94.58 -90.27 33.17
CA ASN A 162 -94.83 -89.08 34.00
C ASN A 162 -93.53 -88.38 34.43
N ASP A 163 -92.46 -89.15 34.69
CA ASP A 163 -91.11 -88.62 34.98
C ASP A 163 -90.49 -87.98 33.72
N LEU A 164 -90.70 -88.58 32.56
CA LEU A 164 -90.28 -88.04 31.26
C LEU A 164 -90.90 -86.66 30.99
N SER A 165 -92.19 -86.49 31.24
CA SER A 165 -92.89 -85.22 31.03
C SER A 165 -92.34 -84.09 31.91
N LYS A 166 -92.08 -84.37 33.20
CA LYS A 166 -91.52 -83.37 34.13
C LYS A 166 -90.10 -82.97 33.75
N ARG A 167 -89.30 -83.93 33.29
CA ARG A 167 -87.92 -83.68 32.83
C ARG A 167 -87.89 -82.91 31.52
N ALA A 168 -88.82 -83.17 30.59
CA ALA A 168 -88.97 -82.39 29.36
C ALA A 168 -89.37 -80.93 29.65
N GLU A 169 -90.23 -80.69 30.63
CA GLU A 169 -90.61 -79.34 31.05
C GLU A 169 -89.45 -78.57 31.69
N ALA A 170 -88.67 -79.24 32.56
CA ALA A 170 -87.45 -78.67 33.14
C ALA A 170 -86.39 -78.35 32.06
N LEU A 171 -86.20 -79.25 31.09
CA LEU A 171 -85.31 -79.02 29.95
C LEU A 171 -85.76 -77.81 29.12
N GLY A 172 -87.08 -77.69 28.88
CA GLY A 172 -87.66 -76.55 28.16
C GLY A 172 -87.41 -75.21 28.86
N LYS A 173 -87.40 -75.19 30.20
CA LYS A 173 -87.03 -74.00 30.98
C LYS A 173 -85.55 -73.65 30.82
N VAL A 174 -84.66 -74.63 30.95
CA VAL A 174 -83.21 -74.43 30.78
C VAL A 174 -82.88 -73.92 29.38
N ILE A 175 -83.50 -74.47 28.32
CA ILE A 175 -83.30 -74.02 26.94
C ILE A 175 -83.67 -72.54 26.77
N ARG A 176 -84.77 -72.08 27.39
CA ARG A 176 -85.18 -70.66 27.34
C ARG A 176 -84.18 -69.75 28.06
N GLU A 177 -83.66 -70.19 29.20
CA GLU A 177 -82.62 -69.45 29.94
C GLU A 177 -81.30 -69.39 29.14
N THR A 178 -80.89 -70.50 28.52
CA THR A 178 -79.71 -70.55 27.66
C THR A 178 -79.86 -69.67 26.42
N GLU A 179 -81.03 -69.64 25.78
CA GLU A 179 -81.29 -68.77 24.62
C GLU A 179 -81.28 -67.28 25.00
N SER A 180 -81.76 -66.95 26.20
CA SER A 180 -81.65 -65.59 26.75
C SER A 180 -80.19 -65.18 26.94
N LEU A 181 -79.38 -66.05 27.56
CA LEU A 181 -77.94 -65.81 27.74
C LEU A 181 -77.20 -65.72 26.40
N ARG A 182 -77.58 -66.53 25.40
CA ARG A 182 -77.01 -66.48 24.05
C ARG A 182 -77.26 -65.13 23.39
N LYS A 183 -78.48 -64.59 23.49
CA LYS A 183 -78.80 -63.25 22.99
C LYS A 183 -78.00 -62.16 23.70
N GLN A 184 -77.82 -62.28 25.02
CA GLN A 184 -77.04 -61.33 25.79
C GLN A 184 -75.55 -61.36 25.42
N ALA A 185 -74.99 -62.56 25.19
CA ALA A 185 -73.64 -62.75 24.69
C ALA A 185 -73.46 -62.18 23.27
N GLN A 186 -74.41 -62.39 22.37
CA GLN A 186 -74.38 -61.79 21.03
C GLN A 186 -74.40 -60.25 21.07
N ALA A 187 -75.24 -59.67 21.92
CA ALA A 187 -75.29 -58.22 22.10
C ALA A 187 -73.96 -57.67 22.66
N SER A 188 -73.35 -58.38 23.62
CA SER A 188 -72.04 -58.02 24.16
C SER A 188 -70.94 -58.13 23.10
N ALA A 189 -70.94 -59.18 22.27
CA ALA A 189 -69.96 -59.35 21.19
C ALA A 189 -70.05 -58.21 20.16
N ALA A 190 -71.26 -57.84 19.75
CA ALA A 190 -71.47 -56.71 18.83
C ALA A 190 -70.99 -55.38 19.44
N ALA A 191 -71.22 -55.15 20.73
CA ALA A 191 -70.71 -53.96 21.42
C ALA A 191 -69.18 -53.94 21.49
N THR A 192 -68.54 -55.10 21.69
CA THR A 192 -67.08 -55.23 21.68
C THR A 192 -66.51 -54.97 20.28
N GLU A 193 -67.17 -55.42 19.22
CA GLU A 193 -66.77 -55.18 17.83
C GLU A 193 -66.75 -53.68 17.49
N VAL A 194 -67.84 -52.96 17.83
CA VAL A 194 -67.90 -51.49 17.67
C VAL A 194 -66.81 -50.77 18.48
N SER A 195 -66.56 -51.24 19.71
CA SER A 195 -65.50 -50.64 20.54
C SER A 195 -64.10 -50.92 19.99
N ALA A 196 -63.89 -52.07 19.34
CA ALA A 196 -62.63 -52.41 18.68
C ALA A 196 -62.41 -51.56 17.42
N GLU A 197 -63.45 -51.30 16.63
CA GLU A 197 -63.39 -50.37 15.50
C GLU A 197 -63.04 -48.95 15.95
N HIS A 198 -63.67 -48.47 17.03
CA HIS A 198 -63.35 -47.16 17.61
C HIS A 198 -61.89 -47.08 18.08
N ALA A 199 -61.41 -48.12 18.78
CA ALA A 199 -60.01 -48.18 19.23
C ALA A 199 -59.04 -48.21 18.06
N ALA A 200 -59.36 -48.93 16.98
CA ALA A 200 -58.55 -48.94 15.76
C ALA A 200 -58.53 -47.57 15.06
N GLY A 201 -59.67 -46.86 15.04
CA GLY A 201 -59.77 -45.47 14.55
C GLY A 201 -58.87 -44.52 15.34
N SER A 202 -58.96 -44.53 16.67
CA SER A 202 -58.11 -43.69 17.53
C SER A 202 -56.63 -44.05 17.44
N ALA A 203 -56.29 -45.34 17.28
CA ALA A 203 -54.90 -45.76 17.06
C ALA A 203 -54.33 -45.22 15.74
N LYS A 204 -55.16 -45.14 14.69
CA LYS A 204 -54.77 -44.53 13.41
C LYS A 204 -54.55 -43.02 13.56
N GLU A 205 -55.47 -42.31 14.20
CA GLU A 205 -55.33 -40.86 14.46
C GLU A 205 -54.07 -40.55 15.28
N ALA A 206 -53.78 -41.35 16.30
CA ALA A 206 -52.56 -41.20 17.10
C ALA A 206 -51.29 -41.39 16.25
N LYS A 207 -51.31 -42.33 15.30
CA LYS A 207 -50.19 -42.58 14.39
C LYS A 207 -50.02 -41.46 13.36
N ASP A 208 -51.11 -40.92 12.85
CA ASP A 208 -51.08 -39.77 11.95
C ASP A 208 -50.50 -38.54 12.68
N ALA A 209 -50.91 -38.29 13.93
CA ALA A 209 -50.36 -37.24 14.78
C ALA A 209 -48.86 -37.44 15.09
N GLU A 210 -48.42 -38.67 15.37
CA GLU A 210 -47.00 -38.99 15.56
C GLU A 210 -46.19 -38.63 14.31
N THR A 211 -46.74 -38.90 13.12
CA THR A 211 -46.11 -38.58 11.84
C THR A 211 -45.96 -37.08 11.67
N GLU A 212 -47.01 -36.30 11.98
CA GLU A 212 -47.00 -34.84 11.90
C GLU A 212 -46.02 -34.19 12.91
N ILE A 213 -45.94 -34.74 14.12
CA ILE A 213 -44.96 -34.32 15.14
C ILE A 213 -43.54 -34.55 14.62
N ASN A 214 -43.26 -35.71 14.02
CA ASN A 214 -41.94 -36.02 13.48
C ASN A 214 -41.54 -35.08 12.31
N VAL A 215 -42.49 -34.73 11.44
CA VAL A 215 -42.27 -33.74 10.37
C VAL A 215 -41.95 -32.37 10.95
N SER A 216 -42.71 -31.92 11.95
CA SER A 216 -42.50 -30.63 12.62
C SER A 216 -41.16 -30.57 13.35
N LEU A 217 -40.77 -31.67 14.01
CA LEU A 217 -39.49 -31.80 14.71
C LEU A 217 -38.30 -31.74 13.75
N ALA A 218 -38.43 -32.36 12.56
CA ALA A 218 -37.43 -32.26 11.50
C ALA A 218 -37.28 -30.81 10.99
N ALA A 219 -38.39 -30.09 10.80
CA ALA A 219 -38.38 -28.68 10.40
C ALA A 219 -37.72 -27.78 11.45
N ILE A 220 -38.00 -28.00 12.73
CA ILE A 220 -37.38 -27.26 13.85
C ILE A 220 -35.85 -27.49 13.87
N ARG A 221 -35.39 -28.74 13.69
CA ARG A 221 -33.95 -29.05 13.63
C ARG A 221 -33.26 -28.39 12.45
N ALA A 222 -33.91 -28.35 11.28
CA ALA A 222 -33.39 -27.66 10.10
C ALA A 222 -33.26 -26.14 10.37
N LEU A 223 -34.29 -25.51 10.96
CA LEU A 223 -34.24 -24.10 11.36
C LEU A 223 -33.13 -23.82 12.38
N GLN A 224 -32.94 -24.71 13.36
CA GLN A 224 -31.88 -24.57 14.35
C GLN A 224 -30.48 -24.64 13.72
N SER A 225 -30.28 -25.55 12.76
CA SER A 225 -29.03 -25.65 12.00
C SER A 225 -28.78 -24.38 11.20
N GLN A 226 -29.80 -23.88 10.49
CA GLN A 226 -29.69 -22.66 9.70
C GLN A 226 -29.37 -21.45 10.59
N ALA A 227 -30.06 -21.29 11.72
CA ALA A 227 -29.81 -20.20 12.66
C ALA A 227 -28.37 -20.24 13.21
N SER A 228 -27.80 -21.44 13.43
CA SER A 228 -26.41 -21.59 13.86
C SER A 228 -25.42 -21.16 12.77
N THR A 229 -25.71 -21.48 11.51
CA THR A 229 -24.94 -21.02 10.34
C THR A 229 -25.02 -19.50 10.19
N ASP A 230 -26.21 -18.92 10.32
CA ASP A 230 -26.44 -17.48 10.22
C ASP A 230 -25.70 -16.70 11.32
N VAL A 231 -25.70 -17.22 12.56
CA VAL A 231 -24.91 -16.64 13.66
C VAL A 231 -23.42 -16.64 13.33
N GLY A 232 -22.90 -17.72 12.74
CA GLY A 232 -21.51 -17.79 12.27
C GLY A 232 -21.19 -16.77 11.18
N ALA A 233 -22.10 -16.60 10.21
CA ALA A 233 -21.96 -15.62 9.14
C ALA A 233 -21.99 -14.17 9.68
N VAL A 234 -22.90 -13.87 10.60
CA VAL A 234 -22.97 -12.55 11.27
C VAL A 234 -21.69 -12.27 12.07
N ALA A 235 -21.16 -13.24 12.81
CA ALA A 235 -19.90 -13.08 13.53
C ALA A 235 -18.73 -12.76 12.58
N SER A 236 -18.67 -13.44 11.42
CA SER A 236 -17.67 -13.15 10.39
C SER A 236 -17.80 -11.74 9.82
N LEU A 237 -19.03 -11.30 9.51
CA LEU A 237 -19.30 -9.94 9.03
C LEU A 237 -18.92 -8.87 10.06
N ILE A 238 -19.18 -9.10 11.35
CA ILE A 238 -18.75 -8.19 12.42
C ILE A 238 -17.23 -8.03 12.43
N GLU A 239 -16.48 -9.13 12.25
CA GLU A 239 -15.02 -9.08 12.22
C GLU A 239 -14.48 -8.36 10.97
N GLN A 240 -15.13 -8.56 9.81
CA GLN A 240 -14.81 -7.80 8.60
C GLN A 240 -15.10 -6.31 8.75
N ILE A 241 -16.22 -5.94 9.40
CA ILE A 241 -16.56 -4.55 9.68
C ILE A 241 -15.52 -3.92 10.61
N LYS A 242 -15.09 -4.62 11.67
CA LYS A 242 -14.02 -4.14 12.57
C LYS A 242 -12.71 -3.92 11.82
N THR A 243 -12.31 -4.88 11.01
CA THR A 243 -11.08 -4.79 10.21
C THR A 243 -11.15 -3.63 9.22
N THR A 244 -12.28 -3.45 8.55
CA THR A 244 -12.51 -2.34 7.61
C THR A 244 -12.49 -1.00 8.34
N GLY A 245 -13.11 -0.92 9.53
CA GLY A 245 -13.06 0.27 10.38
C GLY A 245 -11.64 0.62 10.83
N ALA A 246 -10.83 -0.38 11.22
CA ALA A 246 -9.43 -0.17 11.56
C ALA A 246 -8.60 0.33 10.36
N ASN A 247 -8.81 -0.25 9.18
CA ASN A 247 -8.17 0.18 7.94
C ASN A 247 -8.58 1.61 7.55
N ALA A 248 -9.85 1.96 7.70
CA ALA A 248 -10.34 3.31 7.46
C ALA A 248 -9.71 4.32 8.42
N GLY A 249 -9.59 3.99 9.72
CA GLY A 249 -8.89 4.84 10.69
C GLY A 249 -7.40 5.00 10.38
N ALA A 250 -6.73 3.95 9.94
CA ALA A 250 -5.33 4.04 9.48
C ALA A 250 -5.18 4.93 8.23
N LEU A 251 -6.11 4.84 7.29
CA LEU A 251 -6.13 5.69 6.10
C LEU A 251 -6.40 7.16 6.46
N GLU A 252 -7.31 7.44 7.39
CA GLU A 252 -7.58 8.79 7.90
C GLU A 252 -6.33 9.40 8.53
N SER A 253 -5.62 8.64 9.37
CA SER A 253 -4.34 9.07 9.94
C SER A 253 -3.30 9.39 8.86
N LEU A 254 -3.20 8.54 7.83
CA LEU A 254 -2.27 8.72 6.72
C LEU A 254 -2.60 9.98 5.90
N ILE A 255 -3.89 10.24 5.63
CA ILE A 255 -4.34 11.46 4.95
C ILE A 255 -3.99 12.70 5.78
N SER A 256 -4.21 12.67 7.10
CA SER A 256 -3.85 13.75 8.01
C SER A 256 -2.33 14.05 7.96
N ASP A 257 -1.50 13.00 8.01
CA ASP A 257 -0.04 13.13 7.90
C ASP A 257 0.37 13.74 6.54
N TYR A 258 -0.25 13.32 5.45
CA TYR A 258 0.01 13.89 4.13
C TYR A 258 -0.42 15.36 4.04
N GLN A 259 -1.54 15.74 4.66
CA GLN A 259 -2.01 17.12 4.69
C GLN A 259 -1.02 18.04 5.43
N VAL A 260 -0.44 17.57 6.54
CA VAL A 260 0.64 18.29 7.25
C VAL A 260 1.87 18.43 6.37
N LYS A 261 2.33 17.34 5.73
CA LYS A 261 3.49 17.37 4.81
C LYS A 261 3.25 18.30 3.61
N PHE A 262 2.05 18.28 3.04
CA PHE A 262 1.69 19.14 1.92
C PHE A 262 1.68 20.61 2.32
N SER A 263 1.15 20.93 3.49
CA SER A 263 1.15 22.29 4.04
C SER A 263 2.58 22.80 4.28
N ALA A 264 3.46 21.94 4.81
CA ALA A 264 4.87 22.27 4.98
C ALA A 264 5.61 22.47 3.63
N PHE A 265 5.32 21.61 2.65
CA PHE A 265 5.88 21.73 1.30
C PHE A 265 5.42 23.00 0.59
N GLN A 266 4.13 23.33 0.69
CA GLN A 266 3.56 24.57 0.15
C GLN A 266 4.25 25.80 0.74
N LYS A 267 4.47 25.81 2.07
CA LYS A 267 5.22 26.89 2.73
C LYS A 267 6.66 26.99 2.22
N GLN A 268 7.37 25.87 2.05
CA GLN A 268 8.72 25.88 1.50
C GLN A 268 8.77 26.43 0.06
N LEU A 269 7.78 26.10 -0.78
CA LEU A 269 7.67 26.65 -2.13
C LEU A 269 7.44 28.17 -2.11
N GLU A 270 6.56 28.65 -1.24
CA GLU A 270 6.30 30.08 -1.06
C GLU A 270 7.54 30.84 -0.56
N ASP A 271 8.25 30.28 0.41
CA ASP A 271 9.50 30.85 0.93
C ASP A 271 10.57 30.92 -0.17
N ARG A 272 10.78 29.84 -0.93
CA ARG A 272 11.73 29.83 -2.06
C ARG A 272 11.34 30.79 -3.16
N ASN A 273 10.06 30.90 -3.50
CA ASN A 273 9.61 31.84 -4.52
C ASN A 273 9.84 33.29 -4.08
N THR A 274 9.65 33.57 -2.78
CA THR A 274 9.93 34.88 -2.19
C THR A 274 11.42 35.20 -2.21
N GLU A 275 12.28 34.24 -1.84
CA GLU A 275 13.74 34.37 -1.92
C GLU A 275 14.20 34.59 -3.37
N PHE A 276 13.64 33.85 -4.32
CA PHE A 276 13.99 33.99 -5.73
C PHE A 276 13.61 35.38 -6.29
N LYS A 277 12.46 35.94 -5.88
CA LYS A 277 12.08 37.32 -6.22
C LYS A 277 13.07 38.34 -5.65
N LYS A 278 13.51 38.17 -4.39
CA LYS A 278 14.52 39.05 -3.79
C LYS A 278 15.86 38.95 -4.52
N PHE A 279 16.30 37.73 -4.81
CA PHE A 279 17.54 37.49 -5.55
C PHE A 279 17.51 38.15 -6.93
N GLN A 280 16.40 38.08 -7.67
CA GLN A 280 16.28 38.78 -8.95
C GLN A 280 16.39 40.30 -8.79
N GLN A 281 15.70 40.89 -7.81
CA GLN A 281 15.78 42.34 -7.55
C GLN A 281 17.18 42.78 -7.13
N GLU A 282 17.87 41.98 -6.31
CA GLU A 282 19.27 42.25 -5.93
C GLU A 282 20.21 42.14 -7.12
N ARG A 283 20.02 41.14 -7.99
CA ARG A 283 20.80 41.00 -9.22
C ARG A 283 20.64 42.21 -10.14
N GLU A 284 19.41 42.67 -10.36
CA GLU A 284 19.14 43.87 -11.17
C GLU A 284 19.83 45.11 -10.58
N LYS A 285 19.79 45.30 -9.25
CA LYS A 285 20.48 46.41 -8.58
C LYS A 285 22.01 46.32 -8.71
N ILE A 286 22.57 45.12 -8.58
CA ILE A 286 24.01 44.90 -8.74
C ILE A 286 24.43 45.18 -10.19
N GLU A 287 23.66 44.71 -11.16
CA GLU A 287 23.91 44.94 -12.59
C GLU A 287 23.90 46.43 -12.92
N GLN A 288 22.92 47.20 -12.41
CA GLN A 288 22.89 48.65 -12.52
C GLN A 288 24.11 49.31 -11.87
N THR A 289 24.45 48.92 -10.64
CA THR A 289 25.60 49.47 -9.91
C THR A 289 26.92 49.18 -10.63
N LEU A 290 27.09 47.99 -11.18
CA LEU A 290 28.29 47.61 -11.93
C LEU A 290 28.41 48.45 -13.22
N GLY A 291 27.30 48.67 -13.94
CA GLY A 291 27.28 49.53 -15.11
C GLY A 291 27.68 50.98 -14.79
N GLU A 292 27.19 51.54 -13.68
CA GLU A 292 27.60 52.88 -13.21
C GLU A 292 29.10 52.93 -12.85
N ARG A 293 29.62 51.89 -12.18
CA ARG A 293 31.03 51.81 -11.80
C ARG A 293 31.94 51.69 -13.01
N GLU A 294 31.56 50.91 -14.01
CA GLU A 294 32.32 50.78 -15.26
C GLU A 294 32.44 52.12 -15.99
N GLN A 295 31.34 52.88 -16.08
CA GLN A 295 31.36 54.22 -16.67
C GLN A 295 32.29 55.19 -15.91
N GLU A 296 32.28 55.17 -14.57
CA GLU A 296 33.17 56.05 -13.79
C GLU A 296 34.64 55.64 -13.91
N ILE A 297 34.94 54.34 -14.00
CA ILE A 297 36.32 53.87 -14.25
C ILE A 297 36.82 54.40 -15.59
N ILE A 298 36.04 54.28 -16.67
CA ILE A 298 36.40 54.81 -17.98
C ILE A 298 36.68 56.32 -17.93
N ARG A 299 35.81 57.07 -17.23
CA ARG A 299 35.96 58.53 -17.05
C ARG A 299 37.25 58.88 -16.31
N LEU A 300 37.55 58.19 -15.21
CA LEU A 300 38.74 58.43 -14.41
C LEU A 300 40.04 58.08 -15.16
N THR A 301 40.05 57.00 -15.94
CA THR A 301 41.21 56.63 -16.77
C THR A 301 41.52 57.71 -17.80
N GLN A 302 40.50 58.22 -18.52
CA GLN A 302 40.68 59.31 -19.48
C GLN A 302 41.22 60.59 -18.82
N LEU A 303 40.73 60.92 -17.63
CA LEU A 303 41.21 62.09 -16.88
C LEU A 303 42.69 61.92 -16.48
N ALA A 304 43.08 60.72 -16.04
CA ALA A 304 44.45 60.43 -15.65
C ALA A 304 45.43 60.58 -16.84
N ASP A 305 45.07 60.06 -18.02
CA ASP A 305 45.90 60.17 -19.23
C ASP A 305 46.15 61.64 -19.62
N VAL A 306 45.11 62.47 -19.57
CA VAL A 306 45.23 63.93 -19.83
C VAL A 306 46.15 64.60 -18.81
N MET A 307 46.04 64.24 -17.53
CA MET A 307 46.86 64.84 -16.47
C MET A 307 48.35 64.48 -16.60
N ILE A 308 48.68 63.23 -16.95
CA ILE A 308 50.08 62.78 -17.11
C ILE A 308 50.76 63.47 -18.31
N SER A 309 50.05 63.59 -19.45
CA SER A 309 50.58 64.29 -20.63
C SER A 309 50.82 65.78 -20.35
N GLY A 310 49.84 66.45 -19.75
CA GLY A 310 49.91 67.89 -19.46
C GLY A 310 50.99 68.25 -18.42
N ALA A 311 51.21 67.41 -17.40
CA ALA A 311 52.22 67.68 -16.37
C ALA A 311 53.67 67.56 -16.91
N THR A 312 53.90 66.66 -17.87
CA THR A 312 55.25 66.38 -18.41
C THR A 312 55.75 67.49 -19.33
N THR A 313 54.89 68.04 -20.19
CA THR A 313 55.21 69.17 -21.09
C THR A 313 55.42 70.46 -20.29
N ALA A 314 54.58 70.70 -19.28
CA ALA A 314 54.73 71.85 -18.38
C ALA A 314 56.04 71.83 -17.58
N GLY A 315 56.46 70.64 -17.10
CA GLY A 315 57.73 70.48 -16.39
C GLY A 315 58.95 70.79 -17.26
N LEU A 316 58.97 70.29 -18.51
CA LEU A 316 60.06 70.56 -19.46
C LEU A 316 60.15 72.04 -19.81
N ALA A 317 59.02 72.68 -20.15
CA ALA A 317 58.96 74.11 -20.46
C ALA A 317 59.48 74.97 -19.30
N LYS A 318 59.07 74.66 -18.06
CA LYS A 318 59.53 75.37 -16.87
C LYS A 318 61.05 75.27 -16.67
N SER A 319 61.64 74.09 -16.86
CA SER A 319 63.08 73.91 -16.72
C SER A 319 63.91 74.70 -17.75
N MET A 320 63.40 74.86 -18.97
CA MET A 320 64.03 75.65 -20.02
C MET A 320 63.90 77.14 -19.73
N GLU A 321 62.73 77.57 -19.24
CA GLU A 321 62.48 78.94 -18.80
C GLU A 321 63.36 79.34 -17.60
N ASP A 322 63.48 78.47 -16.58
CA ASP A 322 64.40 78.69 -15.45
C ASP A 322 65.85 78.82 -15.93
N THR A 323 66.23 78.10 -16.99
CA THR A 323 67.55 78.20 -17.60
C THR A 323 67.74 79.53 -18.34
N ARG A 324 66.72 79.99 -19.09
CA ARG A 324 66.68 81.32 -19.72
C ARG A 324 66.90 82.42 -18.68
N VAL A 325 66.13 82.41 -17.59
CA VAL A 325 66.21 83.41 -16.51
C VAL A 325 67.61 83.44 -15.87
N ARG A 326 68.26 82.28 -15.71
CA ARG A 326 69.66 82.23 -15.23
C ARG A 326 70.63 82.90 -16.20
N TYR A 327 70.49 82.70 -17.50
CA TYR A 327 71.35 83.35 -18.50
C TYR A 327 71.08 84.84 -18.61
N GLU A 328 69.81 85.27 -18.56
CA GLU A 328 69.43 86.69 -18.51
C GLU A 328 70.07 87.40 -17.30
N THR A 329 70.05 86.75 -16.13
CA THR A 329 70.69 87.28 -14.92
C THR A 329 72.20 87.42 -15.09
N ARG A 330 72.87 86.39 -15.63
CA ARG A 330 74.33 86.46 -15.92
C ARG A 330 74.65 87.52 -16.96
N MET A 331 73.81 87.67 -17.98
CA MET A 331 73.95 88.67 -19.04
C MET A 331 73.83 90.09 -18.46
N ASN A 332 72.89 90.32 -17.54
CA ASN A 332 72.76 91.58 -16.81
C ASN A 332 74.01 91.90 -15.99
N THR A 333 74.57 90.89 -15.32
CA THR A 333 75.85 91.04 -14.60
C THR A 333 77.00 91.36 -15.54
N ALA A 334 77.11 90.70 -16.70
CA ALA A 334 78.13 91.00 -17.71
C ALA A 334 78.00 92.42 -18.27
N ARG A 335 76.76 92.87 -18.56
CA ARG A 335 76.46 94.25 -18.97
C ARG A 335 76.87 95.26 -17.91
N ARG A 336 76.59 95.00 -16.63
CA ARG A 336 77.04 95.86 -15.53
C ARG A 336 78.57 95.87 -15.41
N GLY A 337 79.21 94.72 -15.57
CA GLY A 337 80.67 94.57 -15.63
C GLY A 337 81.30 95.38 -16.76
N PHE A 338 80.68 95.37 -17.95
CA PHE A 338 81.12 96.21 -19.08
C PHE A 338 81.09 97.70 -18.73
N TYR A 339 80.00 98.21 -18.13
CA TYR A 339 79.95 99.62 -17.73
C TYR A 339 81.02 99.98 -16.71
N ILE A 340 81.31 99.08 -15.75
CA ILE A 340 82.41 99.27 -14.79
C ILE A 340 83.78 99.26 -15.50
N ALA A 341 83.97 98.36 -16.48
CA ALA A 341 85.19 98.28 -17.28
C ALA A 341 85.45 99.58 -18.06
N VAL A 342 84.43 100.10 -18.73
CA VAL A 342 84.50 101.36 -19.46
C VAL A 342 84.78 102.53 -18.52
N MET A 343 84.14 102.58 -17.35
CA MET A 343 84.40 103.62 -16.35
C MET A 343 85.85 103.57 -15.85
N LEU A 344 86.39 102.37 -15.56
CA LEU A 344 87.80 102.19 -15.20
C LEU A 344 88.75 102.59 -16.34
N LEU A 345 88.38 102.32 -17.60
CA LEU A 345 89.16 102.73 -18.77
C LEU A 345 89.22 104.26 -18.88
N ILE A 346 88.08 104.94 -18.69
CA ILE A 346 87.99 106.41 -18.66
C ILE A 346 88.83 106.95 -17.49
N ALA A 347 88.67 106.41 -16.28
CA ALA A 347 89.42 106.81 -15.09
C ALA A 347 90.94 106.61 -15.25
N SER A 348 91.37 105.50 -15.85
CA SER A 348 92.76 105.18 -16.18
C SER A 348 93.35 106.15 -17.23
N SER A 349 92.53 106.61 -18.17
CA SER A 349 92.97 107.55 -19.21
C SER A 349 93.12 109.01 -18.73
N LEU A 350 92.45 109.39 -17.63
CA LEU A 350 92.43 110.76 -17.09
C LEU A 350 93.82 111.28 -16.67
N PRO A 351 94.66 110.53 -15.92
CA PRO A 351 96.03 110.95 -15.62
C PRO A 351 96.89 111.14 -16.88
N LEU A 352 96.67 110.29 -17.90
CA LEU A 352 97.36 110.42 -19.19
C LEU A 352 96.98 111.73 -19.90
N ALA A 353 95.68 112.06 -19.89
CA ALA A 353 95.17 113.30 -20.47
C ALA A 353 95.67 114.55 -19.72
N ALA A 354 95.76 114.48 -18.39
CA ALA A 354 96.29 115.56 -17.57
C ALA A 354 97.78 115.86 -17.86
N HIS A 355 98.58 114.84 -18.19
CA HIS A 355 99.98 115.03 -18.54
C HIS A 355 100.20 115.68 -19.93
N LEU A 356 99.32 115.41 -20.90
CA LEU A 356 99.48 115.88 -22.28
C LEU A 356 99.00 117.33 -22.53
N LEU A 357 98.23 117.92 -21.62
CA LEU A 357 97.66 119.26 -21.75
C LEU A 357 97.94 120.11 -20.49
N PRO A 358 99.19 120.56 -20.28
CA PRO A 358 99.52 121.42 -19.15
C PRO A 358 98.79 122.76 -19.26
N GLY A 359 97.88 123.05 -18.32
CA GLY A 359 97.09 124.29 -18.25
C GLY A 359 95.57 124.10 -18.14
N LEU A 360 95.03 122.92 -18.48
CA LEU A 360 93.58 122.65 -18.40
C LEU A 360 93.12 122.21 -17.00
N PHE A 361 94.03 121.64 -16.21
CA PHE A 361 93.78 121.13 -14.86
C PHE A 361 94.60 121.95 -13.85
N GLY A 362 94.08 123.11 -13.45
CA GLY A 362 94.76 124.05 -12.57
C GLY A 362 95.16 123.42 -11.23
N GLY A 363 96.47 123.33 -10.96
CA GLY A 363 97.10 123.12 -9.64
C GLY A 363 96.76 121.86 -8.82
N TRP A 364 95.75 121.08 -9.19
CA TRP A 364 95.20 119.98 -8.37
C TRP A 364 95.91 118.63 -8.54
N ILE A 365 96.82 118.50 -9.49
CA ILE A 365 97.57 117.26 -9.72
C ILE A 365 99.07 117.59 -9.59
N PRO A 366 99.82 116.93 -8.69
CA PRO A 366 101.24 117.20 -8.52
C PRO A 366 101.99 116.90 -9.82
N THR A 367 102.60 117.93 -10.39
CA THR A 367 103.48 117.81 -11.55
C THR A 367 104.76 117.10 -11.11
N MET A 368 104.93 115.84 -11.51
CA MET A 368 106.19 115.12 -11.40
C MET A 368 107.20 115.72 -12.38
N ASP A 369 108.42 115.93 -11.90
CA ASP A 369 109.52 116.68 -12.51
C ASP A 369 109.70 116.41 -14.03
N ALA A 370 109.82 117.49 -14.80
CA ALA A 370 109.90 117.53 -16.27
C ALA A 370 111.24 117.01 -16.83
N SER A 371 111.91 116.13 -16.09
CA SER A 371 113.26 115.62 -16.40
C SER A 371 113.27 114.17 -16.89
N ALA A 372 112.13 113.60 -17.28
CA ALA A 372 112.01 112.24 -17.81
C ALA A 372 111.30 112.16 -19.19
N GLU A 373 111.16 113.29 -19.89
CA GLU A 373 110.67 113.33 -21.27
C GLU A 373 111.78 112.86 -22.24
N GLY A 374 111.89 111.54 -22.40
CA GLY A 374 112.83 110.91 -23.34
C GLY A 374 113.10 109.42 -23.11
N SER A 375 112.59 108.85 -22.00
CA SER A 375 112.82 107.45 -21.62
C SER A 375 111.82 106.48 -22.29
N PRO A 376 112.28 105.39 -22.94
CA PRO A 376 111.40 104.33 -23.50
C PRO A 376 110.44 103.72 -22.47
N TYR A 377 110.78 103.77 -21.19
CA TYR A 377 109.96 103.25 -20.09
C TYR A 377 108.66 104.04 -19.89
N ALA A 378 108.61 105.31 -20.29
CA ALA A 378 107.40 106.13 -20.17
C ALA A 378 106.27 105.67 -21.10
N VAL A 379 106.59 105.13 -22.29
CA VAL A 379 105.58 104.57 -23.22
C VAL A 379 105.09 103.21 -22.73
N LEU A 380 105.99 102.38 -22.21
CA LEU A 380 105.66 101.06 -21.68
C LEU A 380 104.72 101.15 -20.46
N GLY A 381 104.94 102.14 -19.58
CA GLY A 381 104.05 102.43 -18.46
C GLY A 381 102.62 102.78 -18.90
N LYS A 382 102.46 103.51 -20.01
CA LYS A 382 101.14 103.88 -20.55
C LYS A 382 100.36 102.65 -21.08
N PHE A 383 101.04 101.73 -21.77
CA PHE A 383 100.42 100.47 -22.21
C PHE A 383 100.04 99.58 -21.02
N MET A 384 100.91 99.46 -20.02
CA MET A 384 100.65 98.60 -18.85
C MET A 384 99.47 99.11 -18.01
N LEU A 385 99.20 100.42 -18.04
CA LEU A 385 98.08 101.05 -17.32
C LEU A 385 96.73 100.87 -18.06
N LEU A 386 96.73 100.84 -19.39
CA LEU A 386 95.52 100.66 -20.21
C LEU A 386 95.14 99.19 -20.46
N LEU A 387 96.12 98.28 -20.45
CA LEU A 387 95.92 96.86 -20.80
C LEU A 387 94.84 96.18 -19.93
N PRO A 388 94.83 96.28 -18.58
CA PRO A 388 93.80 95.63 -17.77
C PRO A 388 92.38 96.10 -18.11
N ALA A 389 92.19 97.40 -18.34
CA ALA A 389 90.88 97.97 -18.64
C ALA A 389 90.38 97.56 -20.04
N THR A 390 91.27 97.55 -21.03
CA THR A 390 90.92 97.09 -22.39
C THR A 390 90.56 95.60 -22.43
N TRP A 391 91.32 94.76 -21.72
CA TRP A 391 91.03 93.34 -21.61
C TRP A 391 89.70 93.07 -20.90
N LEU A 392 89.45 93.77 -19.78
CA LEU A 392 88.20 93.66 -19.02
C LEU A 392 86.98 94.01 -19.90
N THR A 393 87.11 95.07 -20.71
CA THR A 393 86.05 95.52 -21.62
C THR A 393 85.77 94.47 -22.70
N ALA A 394 86.82 93.95 -23.36
CA ALA A 394 86.68 92.90 -24.37
C ALA A 394 86.07 91.61 -23.79
N PHE A 395 86.49 91.22 -22.57
CA PHE A 395 85.94 90.06 -21.87
C PHE A 395 84.43 90.20 -21.62
N PHE A 396 83.98 91.36 -21.11
CA PHE A 396 82.56 91.57 -20.83
C PHE A 396 81.72 91.71 -22.10
N THR A 397 82.25 92.31 -23.18
CA THR A 397 81.56 92.35 -24.48
C THR A 397 81.34 90.96 -25.05
N LYS A 398 82.38 90.11 -25.07
CA LYS A 398 82.27 88.74 -25.55
C LYS A 398 81.32 87.91 -24.68
N SER A 399 81.44 88.03 -23.36
CA SER A 399 80.56 87.33 -22.42
C SER A 399 79.10 87.73 -22.58
N TYR A 400 78.81 89.01 -22.83
CA TYR A 400 77.45 89.49 -23.07
C TYR A 400 76.85 88.90 -24.35
N ALA A 401 77.62 88.89 -25.45
CA ALA A 401 77.17 88.33 -26.72
C ALA A 401 76.85 86.84 -26.60
N GLU A 402 77.74 86.05 -25.99
CA GLU A 402 77.53 84.61 -25.78
C GLU A 402 76.28 84.34 -24.91
N LEU A 403 76.09 85.10 -23.84
CA LEU A 403 74.92 84.93 -22.95
C LEU A 403 73.61 85.34 -23.60
N PHE A 404 73.63 86.35 -24.47
CA PHE A 404 72.44 86.80 -25.21
C PHE A 404 71.95 85.75 -26.22
N HIS A 405 72.87 85.08 -26.92
CA HIS A 405 72.51 84.00 -27.83
C HIS A 405 71.91 82.80 -27.07
N LEU A 406 72.54 82.41 -25.96
CA LEU A 406 72.02 81.35 -25.09
C LEU A 406 70.62 81.69 -24.58
N GLU A 407 70.40 82.90 -24.08
CA GLU A 407 69.10 83.35 -23.58
C GLU A 407 67.99 83.20 -24.63
N ARG A 408 68.20 83.70 -25.85
CA ARG A 408 67.23 83.58 -26.95
C ARG A 408 66.92 82.14 -27.35
N GLU A 409 67.92 81.28 -27.42
CA GLU A 409 67.71 79.87 -27.78
C GLU A 409 66.93 79.11 -26.70
N TYR A 410 67.22 79.35 -25.41
CA TYR A 410 66.46 78.75 -24.32
C TYR A 410 65.03 79.30 -24.24
N ALA A 411 64.81 80.58 -24.57
CA ALA A 411 63.48 81.17 -24.67
C ALA A 411 62.63 80.47 -25.75
N HIS A 412 63.21 80.27 -26.94
CA HIS A 412 62.55 79.58 -28.05
C HIS A 412 62.20 78.13 -27.68
N LYS A 413 63.13 77.40 -27.05
CA LYS A 413 62.90 76.03 -26.60
C LYS A 413 61.84 75.92 -25.50
N ALA A 414 61.78 76.88 -24.58
CA ALA A 414 60.74 76.93 -23.56
C ALA A 414 59.35 77.17 -24.17
N ALA A 415 59.24 78.09 -25.13
CA ALA A 415 58.00 78.35 -25.85
C ALA A 415 57.53 77.13 -26.67
N LEU A 416 58.44 76.47 -27.38
CA LEU A 416 58.15 75.24 -28.10
C LEU A 416 57.65 74.15 -27.16
N ALA A 417 58.36 73.88 -26.05
CA ALA A 417 57.97 72.89 -25.06
C ALA A 417 56.57 73.16 -24.45
N MET A 418 56.23 74.44 -24.22
CA MET A 418 54.92 74.84 -23.70
C MET A 418 53.80 74.66 -24.73
N SER A 419 54.09 74.85 -26.02
CA SER A 419 53.12 74.73 -27.11
C SER A 419 52.80 73.28 -27.52
N VAL A 420 53.61 72.28 -27.12
CA VAL A 420 53.43 70.87 -27.48
C VAL A 420 52.05 70.34 -27.11
N ASP A 421 51.58 70.59 -25.89
CA ASP A 421 50.26 70.11 -25.45
C ASP A 421 49.13 70.72 -26.27
N GLY A 422 49.28 72.00 -26.66
CA GLY A 422 48.34 72.68 -27.55
C GLY A 422 48.32 72.08 -28.95
N PHE A 423 49.48 71.74 -29.52
CA PHE A 423 49.57 71.13 -30.84
C PHE A 423 49.02 69.71 -30.89
N LYS A 424 49.27 68.89 -29.85
CA LYS A 424 48.66 67.55 -29.74
C LYS A 424 47.14 67.59 -29.74
N ARG A 425 46.55 68.55 -29.01
CA ARG A 425 45.09 68.74 -28.98
C ARG A 425 44.50 69.18 -30.32
N GLN A 426 45.23 69.95 -31.12
CA GLN A 426 44.76 70.46 -32.41
C GLN A 426 44.94 69.44 -33.55
N ALA A 427 45.87 68.48 -33.42
CA ALA A 427 46.17 67.48 -34.44
C ALA A 427 46.45 66.09 -33.81
N PRO A 428 45.42 65.39 -33.31
CA PRO A 428 45.59 64.11 -32.60
C PRO A 428 46.17 62.98 -33.46
N GLY A 429 46.07 63.08 -34.80
CA GLY A 429 46.64 62.09 -35.73
C GLY A 429 48.17 62.19 -35.91
N PHE A 430 48.81 63.26 -35.43
CA PHE A 430 50.24 63.54 -35.61
C PHE A 430 50.96 63.75 -34.27
N GLU A 431 50.40 63.27 -33.16
CA GLU A 431 50.96 63.50 -31.82
C GLU A 431 52.42 63.02 -31.70
N GLN A 432 52.76 61.92 -32.37
CA GLN A 432 54.09 61.30 -32.31
C GLN A 432 55.09 62.13 -33.12
N GLU A 433 54.72 62.58 -34.31
CA GLU A 433 55.52 63.43 -35.18
C GLU A 433 55.79 64.80 -34.53
N ILE A 434 54.75 65.44 -33.98
CA ILE A 434 54.85 66.73 -33.28
C ILE A 434 55.76 66.61 -32.06
N THR A 435 55.63 65.51 -31.30
CA THR A 435 56.52 65.26 -30.16
C THR A 435 57.96 65.06 -30.63
N ALA A 436 58.18 64.26 -31.67
CA ALA A 436 59.51 63.94 -32.17
C ALA A 436 60.24 65.18 -32.70
N GLU A 437 59.56 66.04 -33.47
CA GLU A 437 60.15 67.28 -34.01
C GLU A 437 60.57 68.24 -32.89
N VAL A 438 59.71 68.45 -31.89
CA VAL A 438 60.03 69.31 -30.74
C VAL A 438 61.17 68.73 -29.90
N PHE A 439 61.22 67.41 -29.71
CA PHE A 439 62.34 66.77 -29.02
C PHE A 439 63.67 66.91 -29.79
N LEU A 440 63.66 66.78 -31.12
CA LEU A 440 64.83 66.98 -31.96
C LEU A 440 65.36 68.41 -31.82
N GLU A 441 64.47 69.40 -31.83
CA GLU A 441 64.83 70.81 -31.71
C GLU A 441 65.36 71.16 -30.31
N ILE A 442 64.76 70.61 -29.25
CA ILE A 442 65.23 70.83 -27.88
C ILE A 442 66.62 70.20 -27.66
N ARG A 443 66.90 69.03 -28.26
CA ARG A 443 68.16 68.29 -28.10
C ARG A 443 69.38 69.01 -28.70
N ASN A 444 69.20 69.86 -29.71
CA ASN A 444 70.31 70.55 -30.38
C ASN A 444 71.09 71.43 -29.40
N ASN A 445 72.41 71.23 -29.24
CA ASN A 445 73.20 71.94 -28.23
C ASN A 445 73.55 73.38 -28.66
N PRO A 446 73.15 74.42 -27.90
CA PRO A 446 73.48 75.82 -28.19
C PRO A 446 74.97 76.12 -28.33
N ALA A 447 75.83 75.39 -27.61
CA ALA A 447 77.27 75.66 -27.55
C ALA A 447 78.05 75.29 -28.82
N LYS A 448 77.38 74.76 -29.87
CA LYS A 448 78.00 74.33 -31.13
C LYS A 448 77.76 75.31 -32.30
N GLY A 449 77.08 76.43 -32.07
CA GLY A 449 76.89 77.49 -33.08
C GLY A 449 78.21 78.18 -33.45
N GLN A 450 78.34 78.60 -34.72
CA GLN A 450 79.54 79.26 -35.25
C GLN A 450 79.97 80.46 -34.38
N PRO A 451 81.28 80.63 -34.09
CA PRO A 451 81.75 81.78 -33.32
C PRO A 451 81.47 83.06 -34.12
N VAL A 452 80.62 83.91 -33.59
CA VAL A 452 80.30 85.21 -34.20
C VAL A 452 81.51 86.13 -34.06
N GLU A 453 81.93 86.67 -35.20
CA GLU A 453 82.98 87.68 -35.32
C GLU A 453 82.62 88.87 -34.41
N PRO A 454 83.43 89.19 -33.38
CA PRO A 454 83.10 90.24 -32.44
C PRO A 454 83.01 91.57 -33.19
N ALA A 455 81.89 92.28 -33.06
CA ALA A 455 81.66 93.58 -33.66
C ALA A 455 82.89 94.48 -33.43
N SER A 456 83.53 94.90 -34.53
CA SER A 456 84.74 95.70 -34.56
C SER A 456 84.55 96.97 -33.73
N HIS A 457 85.20 97.04 -32.57
CA HIS A 457 85.14 98.20 -31.69
C HIS A 457 85.87 99.38 -32.36
N PRO A 458 85.26 100.59 -32.45
CA PRO A 458 85.84 101.73 -33.19
C PRO A 458 87.20 102.20 -32.66
N LEU A 459 87.56 101.86 -31.42
CA LEU A 459 88.89 102.14 -30.86
C LEU A 459 90.01 101.23 -31.41
N TYR A 460 89.69 100.01 -31.84
CA TYR A 460 90.69 99.06 -32.35
C TYR A 460 91.27 99.55 -33.69
N ASP A 461 90.40 100.16 -34.52
CA ASP A 461 90.74 100.75 -35.81
C ASP A 461 91.54 102.05 -35.69
N VAL A 462 91.32 102.80 -34.60
CA VAL A 462 92.07 104.02 -34.30
C VAL A 462 93.46 103.69 -33.74
N LEU A 463 93.56 102.68 -32.88
CA LEU A 463 94.84 102.21 -32.30
C LEU A 463 95.74 101.55 -33.34
N SER A 464 95.20 100.73 -34.25
CA SER A 464 95.97 100.11 -35.33
C SER A 464 96.56 101.16 -36.29
N LYS A 465 95.78 102.18 -36.66
CA LYS A 465 96.25 103.31 -37.50
C LYS A 465 97.27 104.20 -36.80
N ALA A 466 97.13 104.43 -35.49
CA ALA A 466 98.06 105.26 -34.73
C ALA A 466 99.43 104.58 -34.52
N VAL A 467 99.44 103.26 -34.31
CA VAL A 467 100.69 102.48 -34.14
C VAL A 467 101.42 102.32 -35.48
N GLY A 468 100.70 102.10 -36.59
CA GLY A 468 101.31 102.05 -37.93
C GLY A 468 102.02 103.35 -38.31
N LYS A 469 101.39 104.52 -38.05
CA LYS A 469 101.97 105.84 -38.35
C LYS A 469 103.23 106.18 -37.54
N VAL A 470 103.40 105.62 -36.34
CA VAL A 470 104.56 105.90 -35.47
C VAL A 470 105.73 104.98 -35.80
N LEU A 471 105.48 103.78 -36.32
CA LEU A 471 106.52 102.87 -36.81
C LEU A 471 107.12 103.36 -38.14
N ASP A 472 106.31 103.86 -39.09
CA ASP A 472 106.84 104.36 -40.36
C ASP A 472 107.68 105.64 -40.21
N LYS A 473 107.32 106.52 -39.25
CA LYS A 473 108.00 107.81 -39.07
C LYS A 473 109.41 107.72 -38.44
N LYS A 474 109.79 106.56 -37.88
CA LYS A 474 111.12 106.34 -37.28
C LYS A 474 112.16 105.82 -38.29
N THR A 475 111.74 105.52 -39.52
CA THR A 475 112.58 104.92 -40.56
C THR A 475 113.04 105.91 -41.64
N GLU A 476 112.56 107.16 -41.64
CA GLU A 476 112.84 108.15 -42.71
C GLU A 476 113.69 109.37 -42.28
N GLY A 477 114.50 109.26 -41.21
CA GLY A 477 115.32 110.39 -40.69
C GLY A 477 116.78 110.07 -40.35
N LYS A 478 117.33 108.97 -40.86
CA LYS A 478 118.78 108.69 -40.89
C LYS A 478 119.23 108.63 -42.35
N GLU A 479 119.52 109.80 -42.92
CA GLU A 479 120.67 110.08 -43.79
C GLU A 479 121.17 111.49 -43.47
#